data_AF-T1D6H6-F1
#
_entry.id   AF-T1D6H6-F1
#
_cell.length_a   1.000
_cell.length_b   1.000
_cell.length_c   1.000
_cell.angle_alpha   90.00
_cell.angle_beta   90.00
_cell.angle_gamma   90.00
#
_symmetry.space_group_name_H-M   'P 1'
#
loop_
_entity.id
_entity.type
_entity.pdbx_description
1 polymer ?
#
loop_
_entity_poly.entity_id
_entity_poly.type
_entity_poly.pdbx_seq_one_letter_code
_entity_poly.pdbx_strand_id
1 'polypeptide(L)' 'KKRIEARYKIPFDYDDDVVKLVVERCTESESGGRMIDAILTNTMLPDISREFLTRMIEGNAIERVRVQVEKGDFGYVFG' A
#
# COMPACT_ATOMS: atom_id res chain seq x y z
N LYS A 1 -5.84 -0.50 -4.30
CA LYS A 1 -6.63 0.61 -4.90
C LYS A 1 -8.07 0.68 -4.38
N LYS A 2 -9.04 -0.10 -4.88
CA LYS A 2 -10.48 0.01 -4.51
C LYS A 2 -10.79 0.14 -3.01
N ARG A 3 -10.12 -0.64 -2.14
CA ARG A 3 -10.32 -0.59 -0.67
C ARG A 3 -9.94 0.76 -0.04
N ILE A 4 -8.86 1.38 -0.50
CA ILE A 4 -8.38 2.67 0.03
C ILE A 4 -9.32 3.78 -0.43
N GLU A 5 -9.63 3.82 -1.73
CA GLU A 5 -10.54 4.82 -2.29
C GLU A 5 -11.94 4.71 -1.70
N ALA A 6 -12.45 3.49 -1.46
CA ALA A 6 -13.77 3.31 -0.85
C ALA A 6 -13.82 3.75 0.63
N ARG A 7 -12.75 3.50 1.39
CA ARG A 7 -12.71 3.78 2.83
C ARG A 7 -12.35 5.23 3.13
N TYR A 8 -11.35 5.76 2.45
CA TYR A 8 -10.77 7.07 2.73
C TYR A 8 -11.14 8.13 1.70
N LYS A 9 -11.75 7.76 0.56
CA LYS A 9 -12.20 8.68 -0.50
C LYS A 9 -11.09 9.58 -1.07
N ILE A 10 -9.86 9.09 -1.05
CA ILE A 10 -8.67 9.78 -1.55
C ILE A 10 -8.02 8.95 -2.68
N PRO A 11 -7.38 9.59 -3.68
CA PRO A 11 -6.69 8.88 -4.76
C PRO A 11 -5.56 7.99 -4.25
N PHE A 12 -5.50 6.78 -4.81
CA PHE A 12 -4.44 5.80 -4.54
C PHE A 12 -3.63 5.54 -5.81
N ASP A 13 -2.36 5.91 -5.76
CA ASP A 13 -1.36 5.68 -6.82
C ASP A 13 -0.25 4.75 -6.33
N TYR A 14 0.45 4.12 -7.27
CA TYR A 14 1.64 3.35 -7.00
C TYR A 14 2.58 3.42 -8.21
N ASP A 15 3.88 3.30 -7.96
CA ASP A 15 4.88 3.23 -9.03
C ASP A 15 5.03 1.79 -9.55
N ASP A 16 5.49 1.63 -10.80
CA ASP A 16 5.64 0.31 -11.44
C ASP A 16 6.56 -0.64 -10.67
N ASP A 17 7.57 -0.10 -9.98
CA ASP A 17 8.50 -0.89 -9.17
C ASP A 17 7.82 -1.56 -7.96
N VAL A 18 6.68 -1.01 -7.49
CA VAL A 18 5.87 -1.65 -6.43
C VAL A 18 5.30 -2.97 -6.94
N VAL A 19 4.89 -3.03 -8.21
CA VAL A 19 4.39 -4.28 -8.82
C VAL A 19 5.51 -5.31 -8.90
N LYS A 20 6.70 -4.89 -9.32
CA LYS A 20 7.88 -5.78 -9.37
C LYS A 20 8.21 -6.34 -8.00
N LEU A 21 8.26 -5.48 -6.96
CA LEU A 21 8.54 -5.90 -5.59
C LEU A 21 7.49 -6.89 -5.06
N VAL A 22 6.20 -6.69 -5.37
CA VAL A 22 5.14 -7.64 -4.98
C VAL A 22 5.37 -8.99 -5.67
N VAL A 23 5.71 -9.00 -6.95
CA VAL A 23 6.00 -10.23 -7.71
C VAL A 23 7.25 -10.93 -7.19
N GLU A 24 8.31 -10.20 -6.89
CA GLU A 24 9.56 -10.73 -6.30
C GLU A 24 9.33 -11.37 -4.94
N ARG A 25 8.38 -10.86 -4.15
CA ARG A 25 7.99 -11.46 -2.87
C ARG A 25 7.06 -12.67 -3.03
N CYS A 26 6.53 -12.92 -4.23
CA CYS A 26 5.57 -13.99 -4.53
C CYS A 26 6.23 -15.25 -5.13
N THR A 27 7.30 -15.76 -4.51
CA THR A 27 8.16 -16.82 -5.08
C THR A 27 7.64 -18.26 -4.94
N GLU A 28 6.45 -18.51 -4.36
CA GLU A 28 5.94 -19.88 -4.18
C GLU A 28 4.92 -20.29 -5.26
N SER A 29 5.33 -21.26 -6.09
CA SER A 29 4.63 -21.77 -7.28
C SER A 29 3.27 -22.48 -7.07
N GLU A 30 2.71 -22.57 -5.86
CA GLU A 30 1.42 -23.26 -5.63
C GLU A 30 0.25 -22.37 -5.17
N SER A 31 0.46 -21.05 -5.02
CA SER A 31 -0.59 -20.18 -4.48
C SER A 31 -0.70 -18.78 -5.09
N GLY A 32 -0.10 -18.56 -6.28
CA GLY A 32 0.23 -17.27 -6.90
C GLY A 32 -0.72 -16.06 -6.77
N GLY A 33 -2.03 -16.24 -6.58
CA GLY A 33 -2.96 -15.12 -6.29
C GLY A 33 -3.19 -14.84 -4.79
N ARG A 34 -3.13 -15.87 -3.93
CA ARG A 34 -3.35 -15.75 -2.48
C ARG A 34 -2.18 -15.07 -1.79
N MET A 35 -0.96 -15.27 -2.29
CA MET A 35 0.23 -14.63 -1.72
C MET A 35 0.24 -13.12 -2.00
N ILE A 36 -0.14 -12.72 -3.22
CA ILE A 36 -0.36 -11.30 -3.56
C ILE A 36 -1.42 -10.71 -2.63
N ASP A 37 -2.56 -11.39 -2.46
CA ASP A 37 -3.61 -10.90 -1.56
C ASP A 37 -3.12 -10.80 -0.10
N ALA A 38 -2.32 -11.75 0.36
CA ALA A 38 -1.72 -11.70 1.70
C ALA A 38 -0.77 -10.50 1.86
N ILE A 39 0.11 -10.23 0.89
CA ILE A 39 1.01 -9.06 0.94
C ILE A 39 0.20 -7.75 0.96
N LEU A 40 -0.81 -7.65 0.09
CA LEU A 40 -1.66 -6.46 0.03
C LEU A 40 -2.48 -6.29 1.32
N THR A 41 -3.10 -7.36 1.81
CA THR A 41 -4.08 -7.32 2.91
C THR A 41 -3.43 -7.34 4.29
N ASN A 42 -2.28 -7.98 4.47
CA ASN A 42 -1.63 -8.14 5.77
C ASN A 42 -0.44 -7.20 5.97
N THR A 43 0.08 -6.58 4.90
CA THR A 43 1.22 -5.65 4.99
C THR A 43 0.84 -4.28 4.47
N MET A 44 0.71 -4.12 3.15
CA MET A 44 0.64 -2.79 2.53
C MET A 44 -0.59 -1.98 2.97
N LEU A 45 -1.79 -2.58 2.94
CA LEU A 45 -3.03 -1.87 3.31
C LEU A 45 -3.12 -1.57 4.82
N PRO A 46 -2.74 -2.48 5.74
CA PRO A 46 -2.61 -2.16 7.17
C PRO A 46 -1.65 -1.00 7.46
N ASP A 47 -0.47 -0.97 6.82
CA ASP A 47 0.51 0.09 7.04
C ASP A 47 -0.02 1.45 6.61
N ILE A 48 -0.61 1.52 5.41
CA ILE A 48 -1.29 2.73 4.93
C ILE A 48 -2.37 3.14 5.93
N SER A 49 -3.22 2.21 6.36
CA SER A 49 -4.32 2.51 7.30
C SER A 49 -3.82 3.09 8.62
N ARG A 50 -2.69 2.59 9.14
CA ARG A 50 -2.06 3.10 10.37
C ARG A 50 -1.58 4.53 10.18
N GLU A 51 -0.87 4.80 9.08
CA GLU A 51 -0.33 6.13 8.79
C GLU A 51 -1.46 7.17 8.54
N PHE A 52 -2.55 6.75 7.89
CA PHE A 52 -3.77 7.56 7.79
C PHE A 52 -4.31 7.94 9.17
N LEU A 53 -4.42 6.96 10.09
CA LEU A 53 -4.92 7.21 11.44
C LEU A 53 -3.99 8.15 12.22
N THR A 54 -2.68 7.94 12.15
CA THR A 54 -1.68 8.81 12.81
C THR A 54 -1.83 10.25 12.36
N ARG A 55 -1.85 10.50 11.05
CA ARG A 55 -1.96 11.85 10.48
C ARG A 55 -3.30 12.52 10.78
N MET A 56 -4.40 11.76 10.80
CA MET A 56 -5.70 12.29 11.22
C MET A 56 -5.68 12.75 12.69
N ILE A 57 -5.00 12.02 13.57
CA ILE A 57 -4.83 12.42 14.98
C ILE A 57 -3.97 13.69 15.09
N GLU A 58 -2.96 13.83 14.22
CA GLU A 58 -2.10 15.01 14.14
C GLU A 58 -2.77 16.22 13.47
N GLY A 59 -3.98 16.07 12.91
CA GLY A 59 -4.69 17.14 12.20
C GLY A 59 -4.15 17.40 10.78
N ASN A 60 -3.31 16.51 10.27
CA ASN A 60 -2.77 16.60 8.91
C ASN A 60 -3.79 16.06 7.90
N ALA A 61 -4.27 16.94 7.01
CA ALA A 61 -5.11 16.52 5.90
C ALA A 61 -4.32 15.58 4.97
N ILE A 62 -4.99 14.55 4.47
CA ILE A 62 -4.45 13.67 3.44
C ILE A 62 -5.35 13.81 2.22
N GLU A 63 -4.77 14.28 1.12
CA GLU A 63 -5.46 14.47 -0.15
C GLU A 63 -5.19 13.32 -1.10
N ARG A 64 -4.03 12.66 -0.98
CA ARG A 64 -3.60 11.51 -1.80
C ARG A 64 -2.63 10.59 -1.05
N VAL A 65 -2.53 9.36 -1.56
CA VAL A 65 -1.45 8.43 -1.18
C VAL A 65 -0.80 7.84 -2.44
N ARG A 66 0.53 7.80 -2.45
CA ARG A 66 1.34 7.09 -3.43
C ARG A 66 2.20 6.03 -2.73
N VAL A 67 2.17 4.81 -3.24
CA VAL A 67 3.10 3.75 -2.84
C VAL A 67 4.29 3.75 -3.78
N GLN A 68 5.49 3.71 -3.22
CA GLN A 68 6.75 3.63 -3.96
C GLN A 68 7.63 2.53 -3.37
N VAL A 69 8.72 2.19 -4.05
CA VAL A 69 9.76 1.34 -3.47
C VAL A 69 10.83 2.24 -2.85
N GLU A 70 11.09 2.05 -1.57
CA GLU A 70 12.14 2.75 -0.84
C GLU A 70 13.04 1.72 -0.16
N LYS A 71 14.34 1.71 -0.51
CA LYS A 71 15.35 0.81 0.08
C LYS A 71 14.99 -0.68 0.01
N GLY A 72 14.25 -1.11 -1.00
CA GLY A 72 13.81 -2.50 -1.18
C GLY A 72 12.53 -2.87 -0.43
N ASP A 73 11.87 -1.90 0.20
CA ASP A 73 10.60 -2.04 0.91
C ASP A 73 9.54 -1.08 0.36
N PHE A 74 8.29 -1.23 0.83
CA PHE A 74 7.23 -0.28 0.51
C PHE A 74 7.45 1.05 1.23
N GLY A 75 7.59 2.12 0.47
CA GLY A 75 7.54 3.49 0.94
C GLY A 75 6.17 4.11 0.68
N TYR A 76 5.74 5.02 1.55
CA TYR A 76 4.42 5.66 1.46
C TYR A 76 4.57 7.19 1.46
N VAL A 77 4.13 7.82 0.38
CA VAL A 77 4.12 9.27 0.22
C VAL A 77 2.68 9.76 0.32
N PHE A 78 2.46 10.70 1.22
CA PHE A 78 1.16 11.32 1.46
C PHE A 78 1.30 12.81 1.23
N GLY A 79 0.28 13.40 0.62
CA GLY A 79 0.14 14.84 0.45
C GLY A 79 -1.27 15.16 0.00
#